data_AF-A0A9D5XWS7-F1
#
_entry.id   AF-A0A9D5XWS7-F1
#
_cell.length_a   1.000
_cell.length_b   1.000
_cell.length_c   1.000
_cell.angle_alpha   90.00
_cell.angle_beta   90.00
_cell.angle_gamma   90.00
#
_symmetry.space_group_name_H-M   'P 1'
#
loop_
_entity.id
_entity.type
_entity.pdbx_description
1 polymer ?
#
loop_
_entity_poly.entity_id
_entity_poly.type
_entity_poly.pdbx_seq_one_letter_code
_entity_poly.pdbx_strand_id
1 'polypeptide(L)'
;MHYNRLLAVGLLGLALVMGACVKRNVEPASQPPLSVTFLPQKGDFVSKYGNPVDFDEIKDIAAGYDYILIGEGHRNPVDHKVQQAVLEALSGNGDGLSLGLEMVAVDKRPVLDDFGKGLVPVDDLAEELDWATRWGYPFSFFRGHFEIARKHSVPVAGLNVPSAVTRKITKEGLDALTDEERAYLPAEIVPPATAQRAFLDAVFGIHEERESEDEMHRDRFYLVQSIWDSKMAEEAVRLRKRYNWPVLVMAGAGHVEYGWGIAKRIRWFDPAARVLTIMPWRGGEFDDEAGDLFFYSPDSYQSRMGALLTGQPEGGILVESVERASRAAKAGLRPGDLLVEASGVRLDSLMSLHMAGKKVHDADEPLVFTVRRGNSIRTVDVGRLGVPKPAMADKPAEADKPAKKTVSEEAR
;
A
#
# COMPACT_ATOMS: atom_id res chain seq x y z
N MET A 1 78.12 -43.26 -21.38
CA MET A 1 79.24 -42.30 -21.26
C MET A 1 79.08 -41.24 -22.34
N HIS A 2 79.26 -39.97 -21.98
CA HIS A 2 79.75 -38.87 -22.83
C HIS A 2 78.78 -38.33 -23.91
N TYR A 3 78.21 -37.14 -23.68
CA TYR A 3 78.73 -35.80 -24.02
C TYR A 3 78.31 -35.36 -25.44
N ASN A 4 77.27 -34.50 -25.46
CA ASN A 4 77.30 -33.13 -25.99
C ASN A 4 78.10 -32.88 -27.28
N ARG A 5 77.45 -32.43 -28.37
CA ARG A 5 77.55 -31.05 -28.91
C ARG A 5 77.25 -30.91 -30.42
N LEU A 6 76.50 -29.82 -30.70
CA LEU A 6 76.64 -28.83 -31.80
C LEU A 6 76.02 -29.10 -33.19
N LEU A 7 75.16 -28.13 -33.57
CA LEU A 7 75.11 -27.36 -34.85
C LEU A 7 74.81 -28.16 -36.14
N ALA A 8 73.98 -27.72 -37.09
CA ALA A 8 73.51 -26.40 -37.47
C ALA A 8 72.40 -26.49 -38.55
N VAL A 9 71.67 -25.38 -38.76
CA VAL A 9 71.02 -24.94 -40.02
C VAL A 9 69.81 -25.78 -40.48
N GLY A 10 68.61 -25.25 -40.72
CA GLY A 10 68.16 -23.89 -40.94
C GLY A 10 67.11 -23.96 -42.05
N LEU A 11 65.84 -23.69 -41.74
CA LEU A 11 64.80 -23.42 -42.74
C LEU A 11 63.81 -22.42 -42.16
N LEU A 12 63.96 -21.18 -42.64
CA LEU A 12 63.09 -20.03 -42.44
C LEU A 12 61.66 -20.38 -42.90
N GLY A 13 60.72 -20.47 -41.96
CA GLY A 13 59.29 -20.35 -42.21
C GLY A 13 58.79 -19.05 -41.61
N LEU A 14 58.74 -17.99 -42.41
CA LEU A 14 58.22 -16.68 -42.02
C LEU A 14 56.68 -16.77 -41.94
N ALA A 15 56.13 -17.15 -40.78
CA ALA A 15 54.70 -17.07 -40.53
C ALA A 15 54.32 -15.62 -40.15
N LEU A 16 53.91 -14.84 -41.16
CA LEU A 16 53.24 -13.56 -40.99
C LEU A 16 51.90 -13.79 -40.29
N VAL A 17 51.88 -13.65 -38.96
CA VAL A 17 50.62 -13.53 -38.20
C VAL A 17 50.08 -12.11 -38.42
N MET A 18 49.26 -11.94 -39.46
CA MET A 18 48.43 -10.75 -39.57
C MET A 18 47.41 -10.77 -38.43
N GLY A 19 47.66 -9.95 -37.40
CA GLY A 19 46.68 -9.60 -36.39
C GLY A 19 45.53 -8.84 -37.04
N ALA A 20 44.51 -9.56 -37.51
CA ALA A 20 43.25 -8.97 -37.90
C ALA A 20 42.56 -8.46 -36.62
N CYS A 21 42.66 -7.16 -36.36
CA CYS A 21 41.76 -6.48 -35.45
C CYS A 21 40.35 -6.58 -36.03
N VAL A 22 39.60 -7.61 -35.65
CA VAL A 22 38.16 -7.66 -35.87
C VAL A 22 37.56 -6.52 -35.05
N LYS A 23 37.21 -5.42 -35.71
CA LYS A 23 36.26 -4.46 -35.15
C LYS A 23 34.95 -5.24 -34.97
N ARG A 24 34.68 -5.69 -33.75
CA ARG A 24 33.32 -6.05 -33.35
C ARG A 24 32.50 -4.78 -33.53
N ASN A 25 31.71 -4.72 -34.60
CA ASN A 25 30.57 -3.82 -34.65
C ASN A 25 29.65 -4.27 -33.52
N VAL A 26 29.81 -3.63 -32.35
CA VAL A 26 28.80 -3.69 -31.30
C VAL A 26 27.67 -2.85 -31.87
N GLU A 27 26.68 -3.50 -32.48
CA GLU A 27 25.40 -2.84 -32.70
C GLU A 27 24.97 -2.29 -31.35
N PRO A 28 24.68 -0.98 -31.25
CA PRO A 28 24.12 -0.44 -30.01
C PRO A 28 22.88 -1.28 -29.73
N ALA A 29 22.86 -1.95 -28.57
CA ALA A 29 21.66 -2.64 -28.13
C ALA A 29 20.51 -1.65 -28.26
N SER A 30 19.51 -1.96 -29.09
CA SER A 30 18.33 -1.10 -29.22
C SER A 30 17.66 -1.12 -27.85
N GLN A 31 17.94 -0.10 -27.05
CA GLN A 31 17.26 0.08 -25.79
C GLN A 31 15.80 0.39 -26.15
N PRO A 32 14.82 -0.26 -25.48
CA PRO A 32 13.44 0.15 -25.64
C PRO A 32 13.32 1.65 -25.30
N PRO A 33 12.35 2.37 -25.91
CA PRO A 33 12.11 3.75 -25.55
C PRO A 33 11.89 3.89 -24.03
N LEU A 34 12.40 4.97 -23.44
CA LEU A 34 12.26 5.23 -22.01
C LEU A 34 10.80 5.49 -21.66
N SER A 35 10.24 4.70 -20.75
CA SER A 35 8.88 4.91 -20.23
C SER A 35 8.80 6.14 -19.32
N VAL A 36 9.90 6.50 -18.64
CA VAL A 36 10.05 7.76 -17.88
C VAL A 36 11.36 8.42 -18.29
N THR A 37 11.29 9.70 -18.65
CA THR A 37 12.38 10.42 -19.35
C THR A 37 13.38 11.08 -18.41
N PHE A 38 13.17 10.96 -17.09
CA PHE A 38 14.00 11.56 -16.05
C PHE A 38 14.14 10.64 -14.84
N LEU A 39 15.05 10.96 -13.94
CA LEU A 39 15.21 10.27 -12.66
C LEU A 39 14.43 11.04 -11.58
N PRO A 40 13.23 10.58 -11.18
CA PRO A 40 12.41 11.30 -10.20
C PRO A 40 12.97 11.19 -8.78
N GLN A 41 12.72 12.23 -8.00
CA GLN A 41 12.84 12.22 -6.54
C GLN A 41 11.50 11.82 -5.90
N LYS A 42 11.55 11.39 -4.64
CA LYS A 42 10.35 10.99 -3.89
C LYS A 42 9.34 12.15 -3.84
N GLY A 43 8.15 11.91 -4.37
CA GLY A 43 7.07 12.88 -4.46
C GLY A 43 7.05 13.70 -5.75
N ASP A 44 8.03 13.55 -6.65
CA ASP A 44 7.95 14.16 -7.98
C ASP A 44 6.79 13.55 -8.76
N PHE A 45 6.04 14.41 -9.45
CA PHE A 45 4.93 13.97 -10.29
C PHE A 45 5.38 13.65 -11.70
N VAL A 46 4.71 12.66 -12.27
CA VAL A 46 4.98 12.09 -13.59
C VAL A 46 3.65 12.01 -14.32
N SER A 47 3.58 12.60 -15.52
CA SER A 47 2.45 12.44 -16.42
C SER A 47 2.35 10.98 -16.88
N LYS A 48 1.19 10.56 -17.39
CA LYS A 48 1.05 9.26 -18.04
C LYS A 48 2.00 9.02 -19.22
N TYR A 49 2.63 10.07 -19.75
CA TYR A 49 3.62 9.98 -20.83
C TYR A 49 5.06 9.90 -20.32
N GLY A 50 5.27 9.79 -19.00
CA GLY A 50 6.62 9.68 -18.41
C GLY A 50 7.38 11.00 -18.28
N ASN A 51 6.72 12.14 -18.51
CA ASN A 51 7.32 13.47 -18.37
C ASN A 51 7.07 14.05 -16.97
N PRO A 52 7.99 14.88 -16.43
CA PRO A 52 7.78 15.55 -15.15
C PRO A 52 6.57 16.49 -15.23
N VAL A 53 5.82 16.56 -14.13
CA VAL A 53 4.67 17.45 -13.96
C VAL A 53 4.93 18.28 -12.71
N ASP A 54 4.74 19.60 -12.80
CA ASP A 54 4.86 20.46 -11.63
C ASP A 54 3.54 20.63 -10.88
N PHE A 55 3.59 21.16 -9.66
CA PHE A 55 2.40 21.30 -8.82
C PHE A 55 1.38 22.31 -9.35
N ASP A 56 1.79 23.31 -10.15
CA ASP A 56 0.86 24.26 -10.74
C ASP A 56 0.04 23.59 -11.83
N GLU A 57 0.69 22.78 -12.67
CA GLU A 57 0.02 21.96 -13.67
C GLU A 57 -0.98 20.96 -13.04
N ILE A 58 -0.67 20.38 -11.87
CA ILE A 58 -1.61 19.50 -11.17
C ILE A 58 -2.88 20.22 -10.76
N LYS A 59 -2.77 21.46 -10.25
CA LYS A 59 -3.93 22.26 -9.88
C LYS A 59 -4.79 22.57 -11.12
N ASP A 60 -4.14 22.94 -12.23
CA ASP A 60 -4.82 23.26 -13.48
C ASP A 60 -5.52 22.02 -14.07
N ILE A 61 -4.87 20.85 -14.03
CA ILE A 61 -5.49 19.58 -14.40
C ILE A 61 -6.69 19.31 -13.49
N ALA A 62 -6.51 19.35 -12.17
CA ALA A 62 -7.52 19.02 -11.17
C ALA A 62 -8.76 19.93 -11.23
N ALA A 63 -8.60 21.21 -11.59
CA ALA A 63 -9.71 22.16 -11.73
C ALA A 63 -10.77 21.73 -12.76
N GLY A 64 -10.38 20.87 -13.72
CA GLY A 64 -11.27 20.30 -14.70
C GLY A 64 -12.06 19.07 -14.24
N TYR A 65 -11.98 18.63 -12.98
CA TYR A 65 -12.56 17.36 -12.55
C TYR A 65 -13.49 17.51 -11.34
N ASP A 66 -14.53 16.67 -11.30
CA ASP A 66 -15.50 16.62 -10.20
C ASP A 66 -15.00 15.79 -9.02
N TYR A 67 -14.20 14.76 -9.31
CA TYR A 67 -13.64 13.84 -8.34
C TYR A 67 -12.17 13.60 -8.65
N ILE A 68 -11.33 13.66 -7.62
CA ILE A 68 -9.89 13.44 -7.70
C ILE A 68 -9.57 12.31 -6.74
N LEU A 69 -9.15 11.16 -7.25
CA LEU A 69 -8.86 9.98 -6.45
C LEU A 69 -7.35 9.82 -6.36
N ILE A 70 -6.80 9.83 -5.15
CA ILE A 70 -5.38 9.58 -4.91
C ILE A 70 -5.22 8.19 -4.28
N GLY A 71 -4.58 7.30 -5.03
CA GLY A 71 -4.17 5.98 -4.56
C GLY A 71 -3.04 6.06 -3.53
N GLU A 72 -3.03 5.18 -2.56
CA GLU A 72 -1.95 5.07 -1.58
C GLU A 72 -1.68 3.63 -1.13
N GLY A 73 -0.50 3.38 -0.58
CA GLY A 73 -0.20 2.19 0.19
C GLY A 73 -0.19 2.55 1.67
N HIS A 74 -1.05 1.90 2.47
CA HIS A 74 -1.42 2.31 3.85
C HIS A 74 -0.27 2.50 4.85
N ARG A 75 0.94 2.07 4.49
CA ARG A 75 2.15 2.14 5.31
C ARG A 75 3.25 3.02 4.71
N ASN A 76 3.03 3.59 3.52
CA ASN A 76 4.03 4.34 2.80
C ASN A 76 3.96 5.82 3.20
N PRO A 77 4.95 6.33 3.97
CA PRO A 77 4.93 7.71 4.44
C PRO A 77 5.04 8.74 3.30
N VAL A 78 5.61 8.37 2.15
CA VAL A 78 5.74 9.27 1.00
C VAL A 78 4.37 9.52 0.39
N ASP A 79 3.53 8.49 0.25
CA ASP A 79 2.17 8.62 -0.29
C ASP A 79 1.35 9.62 0.52
N HIS A 80 1.37 9.48 1.85
CA HIS A 80 0.64 10.38 2.74
C HIS A 80 1.18 11.82 2.72
N LYS A 81 2.48 12.01 2.45
CA LYS A 81 3.05 13.35 2.28
C LYS A 81 2.63 13.99 0.96
N VAL A 82 2.57 13.21 -0.12
CA VAL A 82 2.03 13.67 -1.40
C VAL A 82 0.54 14.01 -1.29
N GLN A 83 -0.25 13.15 -0.63
CA GLN A 83 -1.67 13.41 -0.35
C GLN A 83 -1.87 14.72 0.43
N GLN A 84 -1.06 14.98 1.46
CA GLN A 84 -1.06 16.25 2.20
C GLN A 84 -0.71 17.44 1.30
N ALA A 85 0.30 17.32 0.45
CA ALA A 85 0.70 18.40 -0.45
C ALA A 85 -0.39 18.73 -1.48
N VAL A 86 -1.03 17.71 -2.07
CA VAL A 86 -2.16 17.90 -3.00
C VAL A 86 -3.36 18.51 -2.28
N LEU A 87 -3.72 18.01 -1.09
CA LEU A 87 -4.81 18.57 -0.30
C LEU A 87 -4.56 20.04 0.06
N GLU A 88 -3.36 20.39 0.54
CA GLU A 88 -2.98 21.77 0.87
C GLU A 88 -3.07 22.68 -0.37
N ALA A 89 -2.54 22.21 -1.52
CA ALA A 89 -2.53 22.98 -2.76
C ALA A 89 -3.95 23.23 -3.30
N LEU A 90 -4.82 22.22 -3.28
CA LEU A 90 -6.18 22.34 -3.81
C LEU A 90 -7.13 23.08 -2.86
N SER A 91 -6.92 22.98 -1.55
CA SER A 91 -7.77 23.67 -0.57
C SER A 91 -7.41 25.15 -0.37
N GLY A 92 -6.17 25.55 -0.65
CA GLY A 92 -5.69 26.92 -0.44
C GLY A 92 -6.21 27.97 -1.44
N ASN A 93 -6.80 27.56 -2.56
CA ASN A 93 -7.21 28.49 -3.63
C ASN A 93 -8.58 29.14 -3.41
N GLY A 94 -9.37 28.68 -2.43
CA GLY A 94 -10.68 29.26 -2.12
C GLY A 94 -11.84 28.79 -3.01
N ASP A 95 -11.60 27.92 -3.99
CA ASP A 95 -12.61 27.40 -4.92
C ASP A 95 -13.54 26.33 -4.30
N GLY A 96 -13.28 25.96 -3.05
CA GLY A 96 -14.02 24.93 -2.32
C GLY A 96 -13.58 23.52 -2.70
N LEU A 97 -13.35 22.68 -1.69
CA LEU A 97 -12.96 21.29 -1.84
C LEU A 97 -13.59 20.50 -0.71
N SER A 98 -14.01 19.26 -0.97
CA SER A 98 -14.37 18.30 0.08
C SER A 98 -13.40 17.12 0.11
N LEU A 99 -13.15 16.56 1.29
CA LEU A 99 -12.24 15.44 1.49
C LEU A 99 -13.02 14.18 1.88
N GLY A 100 -12.87 13.11 1.12
CA GLY A 100 -13.40 11.79 1.41
C GLY A 100 -12.28 10.81 1.78
N LEU A 101 -12.45 10.08 2.88
CA LEU A 101 -11.46 9.15 3.42
C LEU A 101 -12.01 7.72 3.44
N GLU A 102 -11.32 6.77 2.80
CA GLU A 102 -11.60 5.33 2.94
C GLU A 102 -11.50 4.87 4.40
N MET A 103 -10.51 5.40 5.11
CA MET A 103 -10.09 4.96 6.44
C MET A 103 -11.16 5.16 7.53
N VAL A 104 -12.16 5.98 7.25
CA VAL A 104 -13.24 6.31 8.18
C VAL A 104 -14.56 5.78 7.65
N ALA A 105 -15.24 5.00 8.46
CA ALA A 105 -16.56 4.47 8.12
C ALA A 105 -17.67 5.50 8.34
N VAL A 106 -18.77 5.35 7.60
CA VAL A 106 -19.89 6.29 7.57
C VAL A 106 -20.66 6.41 8.89
N ASP A 107 -20.50 5.48 9.83
CA ASP A 107 -21.07 5.57 11.17
C ASP A 107 -20.34 6.59 12.06
N LYS A 108 -19.12 7.00 11.69
CA LYS A 108 -18.36 8.08 12.36
C LYS A 108 -18.61 9.47 11.78
N ARG A 109 -19.63 9.62 10.92
CA ARG A 109 -20.07 10.93 10.41
C ARG A 109 -20.31 11.98 11.51
N PRO A 110 -20.97 11.68 12.65
CA PRO A 110 -21.16 12.67 13.71
C PRO A 110 -19.84 13.25 14.26
N VAL A 111 -18.81 12.41 14.43
CA VAL A 111 -17.48 12.85 14.88
C VAL A 111 -16.83 13.80 13.87
N LEU A 112 -16.92 13.47 12.57
CA LEU A 112 -16.38 14.33 11.52
C LEU A 112 -17.16 15.64 11.36
N ASP A 113 -18.48 15.61 11.56
CA ASP A 113 -19.30 16.82 11.57
C ASP A 113 -18.93 17.73 12.75
N ASP A 114 -18.66 17.17 13.93
CA ASP A 114 -18.24 17.93 15.11
C ASP A 114 -16.80 18.44 15.00
N PHE A 115 -15.90 17.68 14.37
CA PHE A 115 -14.58 18.15 13.95
C PHE A 115 -14.70 19.35 12.99
N GLY A 116 -15.57 19.28 11.99
CA GLY A 116 -15.82 20.38 11.05
C GLY A 116 -16.37 21.65 11.72
N LYS A 117 -17.04 21.52 12.87
CA LYS A 117 -17.50 22.64 13.72
C LYS A 117 -16.44 23.12 14.72
N GLY A 118 -15.28 22.46 14.79
CA GLY A 118 -14.23 22.74 15.77
C GLY A 118 -14.54 22.25 17.19
N LEU A 119 -15.55 21.38 17.37
CA LEU A 119 -15.92 20.80 18.67
C LEU A 119 -15.01 19.63 19.06
N VAL A 120 -14.49 18.90 18.06
CA VAL A 120 -13.47 17.87 18.25
C VAL A 120 -12.13 18.41 17.73
N PRO A 121 -11.11 18.59 18.58
CA PRO A 121 -9.79 19.00 18.12
C PRO A 121 -9.05 17.83 17.44
N VAL A 122 -8.05 18.13 16.62
CA VAL A 122 -7.25 17.11 15.90
C VAL A 122 -6.57 16.12 16.85
N ASP A 123 -6.20 16.57 18.05
CA ASP A 123 -5.55 15.72 19.07
C ASP A 123 -6.46 14.58 19.56
N ASP A 124 -7.77 14.80 19.57
CA ASP A 124 -8.75 13.85 20.11
C ASP A 124 -9.31 12.93 19.01
N LEU A 125 -9.15 13.29 17.73
CA LEU A 125 -9.69 12.55 16.58
C LEU A 125 -9.30 11.08 16.55
N ALA A 126 -8.08 10.73 16.94
CA ALA A 126 -7.62 9.35 16.92
C ALA A 126 -8.46 8.46 17.84
N GLU A 127 -8.85 8.99 19.01
CA GLU A 127 -9.70 8.32 19.98
C GLU A 127 -11.16 8.34 19.53
N GLU A 128 -11.68 9.52 19.17
CA GLU A 128 -13.08 9.70 18.76
C GLU A 128 -13.46 8.87 17.52
N LEU A 129 -12.52 8.64 16.60
CA LEU A 129 -12.71 7.80 15.42
C LEU A 129 -12.49 6.30 15.68
N ASP A 130 -12.11 5.90 16.89
CA ASP A 130 -11.63 4.56 17.24
C ASP A 130 -10.51 4.08 16.29
N TRP A 131 -9.59 4.99 15.94
CA TRP A 131 -8.67 4.82 14.82
C TRP A 131 -7.82 3.54 14.90
N ALA A 132 -7.32 3.25 16.10
CA ALA A 132 -6.45 2.10 16.35
C ALA A 132 -7.14 0.76 16.13
N THR A 133 -8.44 0.64 16.42
CA THR A 133 -9.18 -0.62 16.30
C THR A 133 -9.89 -0.77 14.96
N ARG A 134 -10.21 0.35 14.28
CA ARG A 134 -10.94 0.34 13.02
C ARG A 134 -10.04 0.39 11.79
N TRP A 135 -9.05 1.28 11.79
CA TRP A 135 -8.09 1.39 10.69
C TRP A 135 -6.79 0.63 10.97
N GLY A 136 -6.24 0.78 12.17
CA GLY A 136 -5.09 -0.02 12.62
C GLY A 136 -3.72 0.43 12.11
N TYR A 137 -3.65 1.50 11.31
CA TYR A 137 -2.39 2.14 10.91
C TYR A 137 -2.08 3.37 11.79
N PRO A 138 -0.80 3.78 11.92
CA PRO A 138 -0.44 4.91 12.77
C PRO A 138 -1.18 6.20 12.39
N PHE A 139 -1.93 6.79 13.33
CA PHE A 139 -2.66 8.04 13.10
C PHE A 139 -1.73 9.18 12.66
N SER A 140 -0.45 9.16 13.05
CA SER A 140 0.55 10.15 12.64
C SER A 140 0.74 10.28 11.13
N PHE A 141 0.45 9.24 10.35
CA PHE A 141 0.47 9.32 8.89
C PHE A 141 -0.69 10.16 8.34
N PHE A 142 -1.82 10.15 9.04
CA PHE A 142 -3.07 10.74 8.57
C PHE A 142 -3.38 12.08 9.23
N ARG A 143 -2.79 12.35 10.40
CA ARG A 143 -2.99 13.57 11.20
C ARG A 143 -2.87 14.85 10.37
N GLY A 144 -1.87 14.94 9.50
CA GLY A 144 -1.64 16.10 8.65
C GLY A 144 -2.84 16.44 7.75
N HIS A 145 -3.58 15.44 7.27
CA HIS A 145 -4.79 15.68 6.47
C HIS A 145 -5.87 16.41 7.26
N PHE A 146 -6.08 16.03 8.53
CA PHE A 146 -7.03 16.72 9.41
C PHE A 146 -6.55 18.11 9.81
N GLU A 147 -5.25 18.30 10.03
CA GLU A 147 -4.69 19.63 10.32
C GLU A 147 -4.92 20.60 9.16
N ILE A 148 -4.68 20.14 7.93
CA ILE A 148 -4.93 20.90 6.69
C ILE A 148 -6.43 21.16 6.52
N ALA A 149 -7.26 20.13 6.71
CA ALA A 149 -8.70 20.28 6.59
C ALA A 149 -9.27 21.31 7.58
N ARG A 150 -8.81 21.30 8.83
CA ARG A 150 -9.16 22.33 9.82
C ARG A 150 -8.67 23.71 9.40
N LYS A 151 -7.42 23.83 8.94
CA LYS A 151 -6.80 25.10 8.53
C LYS A 151 -7.60 25.78 7.42
N HIS A 152 -8.01 25.03 6.41
CA HIS A 152 -8.72 25.55 5.23
C HIS A 152 -10.23 25.33 5.26
N SER A 153 -10.78 24.89 6.40
CA SER A 153 -12.22 24.60 6.56
C SER A 153 -12.77 23.62 5.52
N VAL A 154 -11.98 22.61 5.15
CA VAL A 154 -12.37 21.55 4.20
C VAL A 154 -13.33 20.58 4.91
N PRO A 155 -14.55 20.36 4.40
CA PRO A 155 -15.43 19.32 4.92
C PRO A 155 -14.81 17.93 4.73
N VAL A 156 -14.78 17.13 5.80
CA VAL A 156 -14.24 15.77 5.78
C VAL A 156 -15.37 14.75 5.95
N ALA A 157 -15.36 13.68 5.17
CA ALA A 157 -16.30 12.58 5.33
C ALA A 157 -15.60 11.22 5.27
N GLY A 158 -16.10 10.29 6.09
CA GLY A 158 -15.81 8.87 5.96
C GLY A 158 -16.62 8.29 4.81
N LEU A 159 -15.97 7.45 4.02
CA LEU A 159 -16.54 6.91 2.79
C LEU A 159 -16.95 5.44 2.90
N ASN A 160 -16.43 4.70 3.88
CA ASN A 160 -16.51 3.25 3.86
C ASN A 160 -17.61 2.68 4.78
N VAL A 161 -17.93 1.40 4.60
CA VAL A 161 -18.84 0.63 5.46
C VAL A 161 -18.14 0.28 6.77
N PRO A 162 -18.85 0.24 7.93
CA PRO A 162 -18.27 -0.22 9.18
C PRO A 162 -17.64 -1.62 9.06
N SER A 163 -16.41 -1.79 9.54
CA SER A 163 -15.66 -3.05 9.39
C SER A 163 -16.32 -4.25 10.07
N ALA A 164 -17.16 -4.01 11.09
CA ALA A 164 -17.98 -5.05 11.71
C ALA A 164 -18.99 -5.65 10.73
N VAL A 165 -19.63 -4.82 9.89
CA VAL A 165 -20.60 -5.24 8.87
C VAL A 165 -19.89 -6.09 7.82
N THR A 166 -18.78 -5.61 7.26
CA THR A 166 -18.07 -6.37 6.22
C THR A 166 -17.47 -7.67 6.74
N ARG A 167 -16.96 -7.69 7.98
CA ARG A 167 -16.50 -8.93 8.64
C ARG A 167 -17.62 -9.94 8.80
N LYS A 168 -18.84 -9.50 9.12
CA LYS A 168 -20.01 -10.37 9.22
C LYS A 168 -20.39 -10.93 7.86
N ILE A 169 -20.38 -10.12 6.80
CA ILE A 169 -20.61 -10.59 5.41
C ILE A 169 -19.59 -11.64 4.99
N THR A 170 -18.30 -11.43 5.28
CA THR A 170 -17.25 -12.42 4.95
C THR A 170 -17.50 -13.76 5.64
N LYS A 171 -17.96 -13.76 6.89
CA LYS A 171 -18.17 -14.98 7.69
C LYS A 171 -19.50 -15.67 7.43
N GLU A 172 -20.58 -14.89 7.31
CA GLU A 172 -21.95 -15.38 7.41
C GLU A 172 -22.80 -15.05 6.16
N GLY A 173 -22.31 -14.19 5.26
CA GLY A 173 -23.04 -13.73 4.08
C GLY A 173 -23.96 -12.53 4.33
N LEU A 174 -24.58 -12.02 3.26
CA LEU A 174 -25.45 -10.82 3.31
C LEU A 174 -26.76 -11.04 4.07
N ASP A 175 -27.29 -12.27 4.04
CA ASP A 175 -28.59 -12.57 4.65
C ASP A 175 -28.54 -12.50 6.18
N ALA A 176 -27.34 -12.62 6.76
CA ALA A 176 -27.09 -12.54 8.20
C ALA A 176 -27.19 -11.11 8.77
N LEU A 177 -27.18 -10.08 7.92
CA LEU A 177 -27.23 -8.69 8.37
C LEU A 177 -28.60 -8.33 8.96
N THR A 178 -28.61 -7.56 10.05
CA THR A 178 -29.84 -6.91 10.55
C THR A 178 -30.24 -5.76 9.63
N ASP A 179 -31.44 -5.23 9.79
CA ASP A 179 -31.89 -4.09 8.99
C ASP A 179 -31.06 -2.82 9.27
N GLU A 180 -30.62 -2.62 10.51
CA GLU A 180 -29.70 -1.55 10.88
C GLU A 180 -28.33 -1.72 10.22
N GLU A 181 -27.82 -2.95 10.15
CA GLU A 181 -26.55 -3.24 9.49
C GLU A 181 -26.66 -3.06 7.97
N ARG A 182 -27.78 -3.50 7.38
CA ARG A 182 -28.08 -3.31 5.95
C ARG A 182 -28.15 -1.85 5.56
N ALA A 183 -28.59 -0.97 6.46
CA ALA A 183 -28.63 0.47 6.20
C ALA A 183 -27.24 1.12 5.96
N TYR A 184 -26.15 0.43 6.33
CA TYR A 184 -24.79 0.88 6.00
C TYR A 184 -24.32 0.48 4.60
N LEU A 185 -24.99 -0.47 3.96
CA LEU A 185 -24.63 -0.89 2.60
C LEU A 185 -24.88 0.24 1.60
N PRO A 186 -24.18 0.21 0.45
CA PRO A 186 -24.49 1.14 -0.61
C PRO A 186 -25.90 0.91 -1.16
N ALA A 187 -26.51 1.96 -1.70
CA ALA A 187 -27.82 1.87 -2.35
C ALA A 187 -27.84 0.82 -3.48
N GLU A 188 -26.71 0.66 -4.17
CA GLU A 188 -26.50 -0.39 -5.15
C GLU A 188 -25.07 -0.95 -5.05
N ILE A 189 -24.93 -2.27 -5.11
CA ILE A 189 -23.62 -2.94 -5.12
C ILE A 189 -23.24 -3.19 -6.58
N VAL A 190 -22.33 -2.38 -7.11
CA VAL A 190 -21.86 -2.53 -8.49
C VAL A 190 -20.75 -3.59 -8.53
N PRO A 191 -20.89 -4.66 -9.35
CA PRO A 191 -19.94 -5.76 -9.40
C PRO A 191 -18.58 -5.33 -9.98
N PRO A 192 -17.51 -6.09 -9.70
CA PRO A 192 -16.18 -5.77 -10.20
C PRO A 192 -16.16 -5.88 -11.72
N ALA A 193 -15.32 -5.07 -12.37
CA ALA A 193 -15.05 -5.27 -13.81
C ALA A 193 -14.39 -6.63 -14.04
N THR A 194 -14.56 -7.22 -15.23
CA THR A 194 -13.91 -8.50 -15.57
C THR A 194 -12.40 -8.43 -15.38
N ALA A 195 -11.77 -7.34 -15.82
CA ALA A 195 -10.33 -7.11 -15.61
C ALA A 195 -9.95 -7.01 -14.12
N GLN A 196 -10.81 -6.40 -13.28
CA GLN A 196 -10.58 -6.27 -11.84
C GLN A 196 -10.56 -7.64 -11.14
N ARG A 197 -11.32 -8.63 -11.63
CA ARG A 197 -11.37 -9.97 -11.01
C ARG A 197 -10.01 -10.66 -10.98
N ALA A 198 -9.23 -10.56 -12.07
CA ALA A 198 -7.89 -11.16 -12.13
C ALA A 198 -6.93 -10.53 -11.10
N PHE A 199 -7.02 -9.22 -10.88
CA PHE A 199 -6.28 -8.55 -9.81
C PHE A 199 -6.76 -8.99 -8.42
N LEU A 200 -8.07 -9.02 -8.20
CA LEU A 200 -8.65 -9.47 -6.93
C LEU A 200 -8.30 -10.93 -6.61
N ASP A 201 -8.17 -11.80 -7.61
CA ASP A 201 -7.65 -13.16 -7.44
C ASP A 201 -6.21 -13.18 -6.91
N ALA A 202 -5.34 -12.34 -7.47
CA ALA A 202 -3.96 -12.21 -7.00
C ALA A 202 -3.90 -11.70 -5.55
N VAL A 203 -4.73 -10.70 -5.22
CA VAL A 203 -4.84 -10.16 -3.85
C VAL A 203 -5.36 -11.22 -2.88
N PHE A 204 -6.41 -11.94 -3.25
CA PHE A 204 -6.99 -13.02 -2.44
C PHE A 204 -5.94 -14.09 -2.10
N GLY A 205 -5.16 -14.52 -3.09
CA GLY A 205 -4.10 -15.52 -2.91
C GLY A 205 -2.92 -15.10 -2.02
N ILE A 206 -2.74 -13.80 -1.78
CA ILE A 206 -1.71 -13.28 -0.84
C ILE A 206 -2.25 -13.26 0.60
N HIS A 207 -3.56 -13.02 0.78
CA HIS A 207 -4.17 -12.81 2.09
C HIS A 207 -4.72 -14.09 2.74
N GLU A 208 -5.14 -15.08 1.96
CA GLU A 208 -5.52 -16.39 2.49
C GLU A 208 -4.36 -17.38 2.36
N GLU A 209 -4.03 -18.07 3.46
CA GLU A 209 -3.14 -19.23 3.40
C GLU A 209 -3.73 -20.26 2.43
N ARG A 210 -2.87 -20.92 1.65
CA ARG A 210 -3.14 -21.72 0.44
C ARG A 210 -4.09 -22.94 0.61
N GLU A 211 -4.99 -22.96 1.59
CA GLU A 211 -5.87 -24.09 1.90
C GLU A 211 -7.39 -23.81 1.79
N SER A 212 -7.84 -22.57 1.57
CA SER A 212 -9.26 -22.29 1.26
C SER A 212 -9.50 -22.26 -0.25
N GLU A 213 -9.59 -23.44 -0.87
CA GLU A 213 -10.20 -23.61 -2.20
C GLU A 213 -11.73 -23.40 -2.19
N ASP A 214 -12.29 -22.76 -1.16
CA ASP A 214 -13.73 -22.52 -1.06
C ASP A 214 -14.13 -21.34 -1.95
N GLU A 215 -14.76 -21.65 -3.08
CA GLU A 215 -15.36 -20.70 -4.03
C GLU A 215 -16.24 -19.65 -3.32
N MET A 216 -16.93 -20.05 -2.25
CA MET A 216 -17.77 -19.15 -1.45
C MET A 216 -16.96 -18.06 -0.74
N HIS A 217 -15.77 -18.38 -0.21
CA HIS A 217 -14.91 -17.39 0.45
C HIS A 217 -14.40 -16.36 -0.54
N ARG A 218 -14.04 -16.81 -1.74
CA ARG A 218 -13.60 -15.93 -2.84
C ARG A 218 -14.72 -15.01 -3.33
N ASP A 219 -15.92 -15.55 -3.53
CA ASP A 219 -17.08 -14.74 -3.93
C ASP A 219 -17.43 -13.69 -2.87
N ARG A 220 -17.36 -14.06 -1.59
CA ARG A 220 -17.54 -13.10 -0.49
C ARG A 220 -16.44 -12.05 -0.46
N PHE A 221 -15.20 -12.39 -0.79
CA PHE A 221 -14.12 -11.42 -0.91
C PHE A 221 -14.42 -10.39 -2.02
N TYR A 222 -14.79 -10.83 -3.23
CA TYR A 222 -15.18 -9.92 -4.32
C TYR A 222 -16.39 -9.05 -3.97
N LEU A 223 -17.37 -9.64 -3.28
CA LEU A 223 -18.55 -8.94 -2.83
C LEU A 223 -18.19 -7.81 -1.86
N VAL A 224 -17.32 -8.07 -0.87
CA VAL A 224 -16.86 -7.04 0.07
C VAL A 224 -16.11 -5.92 -0.65
N GLN A 225 -15.23 -6.24 -1.60
CA GLN A 225 -14.55 -5.23 -2.43
C GLN A 225 -15.55 -4.36 -3.20
N SER A 226 -16.59 -4.98 -3.76
CA SER A 226 -17.65 -4.27 -4.48
C SER A 226 -18.49 -3.39 -3.57
N ILE A 227 -18.76 -3.85 -2.34
CA ILE A 227 -19.47 -3.06 -1.31
C ILE A 227 -18.64 -1.84 -0.91
N TRP A 228 -17.34 -2.02 -0.66
CA TRP A 228 -16.43 -0.92 -0.32
C TRP A 228 -16.37 0.11 -1.44
N ASP A 229 -16.02 -0.30 -2.65
CA ASP A 229 -15.92 0.62 -3.78
C ASP A 229 -17.24 1.36 -4.04
N SER A 230 -18.38 0.65 -3.94
CA SER A 230 -19.69 1.24 -4.25
C SER A 230 -20.12 2.22 -3.16
N LYS A 231 -19.85 1.89 -1.89
CA LYS A 231 -20.13 2.80 -0.79
C LYS A 231 -19.27 4.05 -0.85
N MET A 232 -17.98 3.89 -1.13
CA MET A 232 -17.08 5.03 -1.25
C MET A 232 -17.49 5.97 -2.38
N ALA A 233 -17.88 5.41 -3.53
CA ALA A 233 -18.40 6.19 -4.65
C ALA A 233 -19.72 6.91 -4.31
N GLU A 234 -20.68 6.22 -3.70
CA GLU A 234 -21.96 6.82 -3.30
C GLU A 234 -21.77 8.00 -2.34
N GLU A 235 -20.90 7.84 -1.33
CA GLU A 235 -20.62 8.89 -0.36
C GLU A 235 -19.83 10.06 -0.99
N ALA A 236 -18.92 9.80 -1.91
CA ALA A 236 -18.25 10.84 -2.69
C ALA A 236 -19.27 11.65 -3.51
N VAL A 237 -20.19 10.98 -4.21
CA VAL A 237 -21.28 11.64 -4.97
C VAL A 237 -22.20 12.45 -4.05
N ARG A 238 -22.50 11.93 -2.85
CA ARG A 238 -23.27 12.66 -1.84
C ARG A 238 -22.54 13.94 -1.40
N LEU A 239 -21.23 13.88 -1.18
CA LEU A 239 -20.41 15.04 -0.83
C LEU A 239 -20.42 16.10 -1.94
N ARG A 240 -20.17 15.67 -3.18
CA ARG A 240 -20.18 16.52 -4.37
C ARG A 240 -21.51 17.25 -4.53
N LYS A 241 -22.64 16.55 -4.33
CA LYS A 241 -23.99 17.15 -4.39
C LYS A 241 -24.26 18.10 -3.23
N ARG A 242 -23.78 17.79 -2.03
CA ARG A 242 -24.01 18.59 -0.82
C ARG A 242 -23.34 19.96 -0.91
N TYR A 243 -22.09 20.01 -1.36
CA TYR A 243 -21.29 21.24 -1.36
C TYR A 243 -21.16 21.89 -2.74
N ASN A 244 -21.49 21.16 -3.81
CA ASN A 244 -21.21 21.57 -5.19
C ASN A 244 -19.74 21.93 -5.43
N TRP A 245 -18.83 21.22 -4.75
CA TRP A 245 -17.38 21.34 -4.85
C TRP A 245 -16.75 20.02 -5.30
N PRO A 246 -15.59 20.05 -5.96
CA PRO A 246 -14.82 18.84 -6.22
C PRO A 246 -14.56 18.03 -4.95
N VAL A 247 -14.48 16.71 -5.10
CA VAL A 247 -14.19 15.80 -3.99
C VAL A 247 -12.84 15.14 -4.18
N LEU A 248 -11.92 15.40 -3.25
CA LEU A 248 -10.67 14.68 -3.13
C LEU A 248 -10.90 13.40 -2.32
N VAL A 249 -10.71 12.24 -2.94
CA VAL A 249 -10.86 10.91 -2.33
C VAL A 249 -9.48 10.32 -2.08
N MET A 250 -9.23 9.91 -0.84
CA MET A 250 -8.01 9.18 -0.45
C MET A 250 -8.37 7.74 -0.13
N ALA A 251 -7.79 6.83 -0.90
CA ALA A 251 -8.06 5.39 -0.81
C ALA A 251 -6.83 4.58 -1.21
N GLY A 252 -6.78 3.33 -0.77
CA GLY A 252 -5.78 2.35 -1.17
C GLY A 252 -5.70 2.23 -2.68
N ALA A 253 -4.49 2.08 -3.21
CA ALA A 253 -4.21 2.08 -4.65
C ALA A 253 -5.08 1.07 -5.43
N GLY A 254 -5.35 -0.11 -4.88
CA GLY A 254 -6.21 -1.13 -5.51
C GLY A 254 -7.66 -0.69 -5.75
N HIS A 255 -8.15 0.32 -5.03
CA HIS A 255 -9.48 0.92 -5.21
C HIS A 255 -9.50 2.04 -6.27
N VAL A 256 -8.33 2.51 -6.71
CA VAL A 256 -8.17 3.67 -7.60
C VAL A 256 -7.60 3.28 -8.97
N GLU A 257 -6.64 2.35 -8.99
CA GLU A 257 -5.91 1.92 -10.19
C GLU A 257 -6.84 1.44 -11.32
N TYR A 258 -6.41 1.69 -12.56
CA TYR A 258 -7.10 1.37 -13.81
C TYR A 258 -8.54 1.92 -13.90
N GLY A 259 -8.97 2.74 -12.93
CA GLY A 259 -10.32 3.28 -12.82
C GLY A 259 -11.43 2.22 -12.60
N TRP A 260 -11.09 0.96 -12.30
CA TRP A 260 -12.07 -0.13 -12.19
C TRP A 260 -12.81 -0.21 -10.86
N GLY A 261 -12.30 0.48 -9.84
CA GLY A 261 -12.77 0.47 -8.46
C GLY A 261 -13.78 1.58 -8.22
N ILE A 262 -13.40 2.56 -7.40
CA ILE A 262 -14.24 3.72 -7.04
C ILE A 262 -14.65 4.53 -8.27
N ALA A 263 -13.72 4.82 -9.19
CA ALA A 263 -13.99 5.67 -10.37
C ALA A 263 -15.12 5.11 -11.26
N LYS A 264 -15.13 3.80 -11.52
CA LYS A 264 -16.22 3.10 -12.21
C LYS A 264 -17.57 3.33 -11.54
N ARG A 265 -17.62 3.25 -10.21
CA ARG A 265 -18.85 3.39 -9.42
C ARG A 265 -19.28 4.84 -9.25
N ILE A 266 -18.35 5.80 -9.22
CA ILE A 266 -18.69 7.21 -9.32
C ILE A 266 -19.44 7.45 -10.63
N ARG A 267 -18.93 6.96 -11.77
CA ARG A 267 -19.61 7.07 -13.06
C ARG A 267 -20.93 6.29 -13.15
N TRP A 268 -21.17 5.35 -12.24
CA TRP A 268 -22.47 4.69 -12.09
C TRP A 268 -23.50 5.62 -11.42
N PHE A 269 -23.12 6.25 -10.30
CA PHE A 269 -24.00 7.13 -9.52
C PHE A 269 -24.06 8.59 -10.02
N ASP A 270 -23.09 9.00 -10.82
CA ASP A 270 -22.94 10.31 -11.43
C ASP A 270 -22.36 10.17 -12.86
N PRO A 271 -23.20 9.82 -13.86
CA PRO A 271 -22.72 9.46 -15.21
C PRO A 271 -22.00 10.55 -15.99
N ALA A 272 -22.18 11.83 -15.62
CA ALA A 272 -21.51 12.95 -16.25
C ALA A 272 -20.18 13.32 -15.57
N ALA A 273 -19.85 12.65 -14.45
CA ALA A 273 -18.69 12.97 -13.64
C ALA A 273 -17.38 12.84 -14.40
N ARG A 274 -16.54 13.87 -14.29
CA ARG A 274 -15.14 13.79 -14.65
C ARG A 274 -14.34 13.33 -13.44
N VAL A 275 -13.65 12.20 -13.58
CA VAL A 275 -12.85 11.58 -12.51
C VAL A 275 -11.38 11.55 -12.91
N LEU A 276 -10.51 12.13 -12.07
CA LEU A 276 -9.05 12.10 -12.20
C LEU A 276 -8.49 11.06 -11.24
N THR A 277 -7.59 10.19 -11.71
CA THR A 277 -6.86 9.25 -10.85
C THR A 277 -5.38 9.64 -10.74
N ILE A 278 -4.87 9.66 -9.51
CA ILE A 278 -3.47 9.97 -9.20
C ILE A 278 -2.87 8.76 -8.48
N MET A 279 -1.86 8.14 -9.08
CA MET A 279 -1.33 6.85 -8.65
C MET A 279 0.14 6.91 -8.18
N PRO A 280 0.51 6.21 -7.09
CA PRO A 280 1.91 6.06 -6.75
C PRO A 280 2.61 5.14 -7.75
N TRP A 281 3.70 5.61 -8.35
CA TRP A 281 4.64 4.76 -9.08
C TRP A 281 5.75 4.28 -8.15
N ARG A 282 5.86 2.96 -7.98
CA ARG A 282 6.80 2.33 -7.03
C ARG A 282 8.23 2.22 -7.54
N GLY A 283 8.51 2.70 -8.76
CA GLY A 283 9.82 2.63 -9.39
C GLY A 283 10.10 1.35 -10.17
N GLY A 284 9.13 0.43 -10.26
CA GLY A 284 9.18 -0.71 -11.17
C GLY A 284 8.89 -0.30 -12.61
N GLU A 285 8.40 -1.24 -13.42
CA GLU A 285 7.85 -0.92 -14.74
C GLU A 285 6.80 0.19 -14.62
N PHE A 286 6.84 1.16 -15.55
CA PHE A 286 5.90 2.27 -15.57
C PHE A 286 4.70 1.86 -16.41
N ASP A 287 3.59 1.58 -15.73
CA ASP A 287 2.29 1.26 -16.33
C ASP A 287 1.45 2.53 -16.43
N ASP A 288 1.33 3.08 -17.64
CA ASP A 288 0.60 4.31 -17.92
C ASP A 288 -0.93 4.14 -17.94
N GLU A 289 -1.43 2.90 -17.93
CA GLU A 289 -2.86 2.61 -17.88
C GLU A 289 -3.39 2.55 -16.43
N ALA A 290 -2.50 2.49 -15.44
CA ALA A 290 -2.89 2.43 -14.03
C ALA A 290 -3.54 3.73 -13.52
N GLY A 291 -3.30 4.89 -14.14
CA GLY A 291 -3.90 6.16 -13.74
C GLY A 291 -3.67 7.32 -14.72
N ASP A 292 -4.29 8.47 -14.47
CA ASP A 292 -4.16 9.66 -15.32
C ASP A 292 -2.87 10.46 -15.02
N LEU A 293 -2.47 10.47 -13.75
CA LEU A 293 -1.28 11.13 -13.23
C LEU A 293 -0.58 10.23 -12.22
N PHE A 294 0.74 10.36 -12.08
CA PHE A 294 1.54 9.55 -11.18
C PHE A 294 2.42 10.41 -10.28
N PHE A 295 2.83 9.86 -9.15
CA PHE A 295 3.92 10.41 -8.34
C PHE A 295 4.91 9.32 -7.97
N TYR A 296 6.21 9.63 -8.03
CA TYR A 296 7.23 8.67 -7.67
C TYR A 296 7.25 8.45 -6.16
N SER A 297 6.89 7.24 -5.74
CA SER A 297 6.86 6.84 -4.35
C SER A 297 7.30 5.38 -4.23
N PRO A 298 8.62 5.12 -4.15
CA PRO A 298 9.11 3.77 -4.06
C PRO A 298 8.58 3.10 -2.79
N ASP A 299 8.31 1.80 -2.90
CA ASP A 299 7.77 1.00 -1.81
C ASP A 299 8.63 1.14 -0.56
N SER A 300 8.09 1.83 0.45
CA SER A 300 8.82 2.19 1.66
C SER A 300 8.04 1.74 2.90
N TYR A 301 8.76 1.20 3.89
CA TYR A 301 8.16 0.70 5.12
C TYR A 301 8.99 1.07 6.35
N GLN A 302 8.34 1.73 7.30
CA GLN A 302 8.90 1.93 8.63
C GLN A 302 8.78 0.63 9.44
N SER A 303 9.88 -0.09 9.54
CA SER A 303 9.91 -1.39 10.22
C SER A 303 9.84 -1.25 11.75
N ARG A 304 9.24 -2.25 12.41
CA ARG A 304 9.22 -2.33 13.89
C ARG A 304 10.60 -2.45 14.53
N MET A 305 11.63 -2.75 13.74
CA MET A 305 13.03 -2.78 14.19
C MET A 305 13.70 -1.40 14.19
N GLY A 306 12.99 -0.34 13.80
CA GLY A 306 13.47 1.04 13.79
C GLY A 306 14.33 1.38 12.57
N ALA A 307 14.04 0.76 11.41
CA ALA A 307 14.68 1.09 10.13
C ALA A 307 13.62 1.47 9.09
N LEU A 308 13.91 2.52 8.32
CA LEU A 308 13.16 2.84 7.10
C LEU A 308 13.74 2.03 5.95
N LEU A 309 12.91 1.18 5.37
CA LEU A 309 13.29 0.23 4.33
C LEU A 309 12.60 0.59 3.02
N THR A 310 13.36 0.70 1.92
CA THR A 310 12.82 1.07 0.61
C THR A 310 13.23 0.05 -0.45
N GLY A 311 12.25 -0.57 -1.11
CA GLY A 311 12.48 -1.48 -2.23
C GLY A 311 13.23 -0.78 -3.38
N GLN A 312 14.10 -1.52 -4.06
CA GLN A 312 14.87 -0.99 -5.19
C GLN A 312 14.39 -1.61 -6.51
N PRO A 313 14.35 -0.85 -7.62
CA PRO A 313 13.91 -1.36 -8.92
C PRO A 313 14.68 -2.58 -9.42
N GLU A 314 15.98 -2.63 -9.17
CA GLU A 314 16.86 -3.75 -9.57
C GLU A 314 16.87 -4.92 -8.58
N GLY A 315 16.01 -4.87 -7.56
CA GLY A 315 15.95 -5.83 -6.45
C GLY A 315 16.82 -5.43 -5.26
N GLY A 316 16.53 -6.07 -4.13
CA GLY A 316 17.05 -5.70 -2.82
C GLY A 316 16.24 -4.58 -2.15
N ILE A 317 16.53 -4.36 -0.87
CA ILE A 317 15.84 -3.39 -0.02
C ILE A 317 16.90 -2.47 0.60
N LEU A 318 16.83 -1.19 0.29
CA LEU A 318 17.73 -0.18 0.83
C LEU A 318 17.31 0.19 2.26
N VAL A 319 18.28 0.21 3.17
CA VAL A 319 18.14 0.83 4.49
C VAL A 319 18.41 2.31 4.33
N GLU A 320 17.37 3.13 4.36
CA GLU A 320 17.51 4.58 4.21
C GLU A 320 17.89 5.25 5.52
N SER A 321 17.29 4.79 6.61
CA SER A 321 17.53 5.34 7.93
C SER A 321 17.46 4.26 9.00
N VAL A 322 18.16 4.50 10.12
CA VAL A 322 18.12 3.63 11.29
C VAL A 322 18.00 4.52 12.53
N GLU A 323 16.95 4.31 13.30
CA GLU A 323 16.70 5.01 14.56
C GLU A 323 17.79 4.67 15.59
N ARG A 324 18.24 5.67 16.34
CA ARG A 324 19.26 5.47 17.39
C ARG A 324 18.73 4.51 18.47
N ALA A 325 19.62 3.66 18.98
CA ALA A 325 19.31 2.65 20.00
C ALA A 325 18.20 1.63 19.63
N SER A 326 17.72 1.64 18.38
CA SER A 326 16.77 0.68 17.86
C SER A 326 17.38 -0.73 17.76
N ARG A 327 16.51 -1.70 17.51
CA ARG A 327 16.89 -3.08 17.25
C ARG A 327 17.77 -3.21 16.00
N ALA A 328 17.43 -2.49 14.93
CA ALA A 328 18.24 -2.42 13.72
C ALA A 328 19.63 -1.83 13.99
N ALA A 329 19.72 -0.75 14.79
CA ALA A 329 21.00 -0.15 15.17
C ALA A 329 21.87 -1.11 15.99
N LYS A 330 21.28 -1.80 16.98
CA LYS A 330 21.97 -2.78 17.83
C LYS A 330 22.49 -3.99 17.02
N ALA A 331 21.74 -4.41 16.01
CA ALA A 331 22.14 -5.46 15.08
C ALA A 331 23.27 -5.01 14.10
N GLY A 332 23.51 -3.70 13.98
CA GLY A 332 24.57 -3.15 13.15
C GLY A 332 24.16 -2.77 11.73
N LEU A 333 22.85 -2.70 11.45
CA LEU A 333 22.34 -2.09 10.23
C LEU A 333 22.65 -0.60 10.20
N ARG A 334 22.91 -0.08 9.00
CA ARG A 334 23.27 1.32 8.76
C ARG A 334 22.54 1.86 7.54
N PRO A 335 22.33 3.19 7.48
CA PRO A 335 21.95 3.85 6.24
C PRO A 335 22.91 3.48 5.10
N GLY A 336 22.36 3.19 3.92
CA GLY A 336 23.11 2.76 2.74
C GLY A 336 23.37 1.24 2.64
N ASP A 337 22.94 0.47 3.64
CA ASP A 337 22.92 -1.00 3.53
C ASP A 337 21.88 -1.44 2.51
N LEU A 338 22.25 -2.36 1.62
CA LEU A 338 21.29 -3.05 0.76
C LEU A 338 21.06 -4.46 1.27
N LEU A 339 19.85 -4.75 1.74
CA LEU A 339 19.41 -6.08 2.13
C LEU A 339 19.10 -6.88 0.86
N VAL A 340 19.79 -7.99 0.64
CA VAL A 340 19.63 -8.82 -0.57
C VAL A 340 18.98 -10.17 -0.28
N GLU A 341 19.01 -10.61 0.97
CA GLU A 341 18.36 -11.83 1.44
C GLU A 341 17.94 -11.66 2.91
N ALA A 342 16.87 -12.36 3.32
CA ALA A 342 16.46 -12.53 4.70
C ALA A 342 16.13 -14.01 4.97
N SER A 343 16.89 -14.67 5.86
CA SER A 343 16.66 -16.04 6.32
C SER A 343 16.36 -17.05 5.19
N GLY A 344 17.20 -17.02 4.14
CA GLY A 344 17.09 -17.88 2.96
C GLY A 344 16.07 -17.44 1.92
N VAL A 345 15.41 -16.29 2.10
CA VAL A 345 14.49 -15.69 1.12
C VAL A 345 15.20 -14.53 0.43
N ARG A 346 15.36 -14.63 -0.89
CA ARG A 346 15.89 -13.52 -1.71
C ARG A 346 14.96 -12.31 -1.60
N LEU A 347 15.54 -11.14 -1.38
CA LEU A 347 14.78 -9.89 -1.26
C LEU A 347 14.73 -9.17 -2.61
N ASP A 348 13.56 -9.20 -3.24
CA ASP A 348 13.24 -8.44 -4.46
C ASP A 348 12.22 -7.32 -4.22
N SER A 349 11.52 -7.37 -3.09
CA SER A 349 10.36 -6.53 -2.77
C SER A 349 10.10 -6.48 -1.27
N LEU A 350 9.35 -5.50 -0.79
CA LEU A 350 8.88 -5.50 0.60
C LEU A 350 7.97 -6.72 0.91
N MET A 351 7.30 -7.29 -0.09
CA MET A 351 6.53 -8.53 0.07
C MET A 351 7.44 -9.72 0.38
N SER A 352 8.56 -9.89 -0.34
CA SER A 352 9.54 -10.93 -0.02
C SER A 352 10.11 -10.80 1.39
N LEU A 353 10.30 -9.56 1.88
CA LEU A 353 10.66 -9.30 3.27
C LEU A 353 9.56 -9.70 4.25
N HIS A 354 8.30 -9.39 3.93
CA HIS A 354 7.17 -9.82 4.76
C HIS A 354 7.09 -11.35 4.85
N MET A 355 7.23 -12.06 3.73
CA MET A 355 7.25 -13.52 3.68
C MET A 355 8.41 -14.10 4.52
N ALA A 356 9.62 -13.53 4.40
CA ALA A 356 10.77 -13.91 5.21
C ALA A 356 10.50 -13.71 6.71
N GLY A 357 9.90 -12.58 7.08
CA GLY A 357 9.51 -12.25 8.44
C GLY A 357 8.45 -13.22 8.99
N LYS A 358 7.40 -13.52 8.20
CA LYS A 358 6.37 -14.49 8.59
C LYS A 358 6.97 -15.88 8.81
N LYS A 359 7.77 -16.36 7.86
CA LYS A 359 8.48 -17.65 7.95
C LYS A 359 9.25 -17.81 9.26
N VAL A 360 10.10 -16.83 9.62
CA VAL A 360 10.92 -16.93 10.85
C VAL A 360 10.11 -16.69 12.10
N HIS A 361 9.05 -15.86 12.04
CA HIS A 361 8.14 -15.65 13.15
C HIS A 361 7.43 -16.96 13.51
N ASP A 362 6.86 -17.65 12.52
CA ASP A 362 6.11 -18.89 12.72
C ASP A 362 7.02 -20.04 13.20
N ALA A 363 8.30 -20.01 12.82
CA ALA A 363 9.31 -20.96 13.27
C ALA A 363 10.00 -20.59 14.61
N ASP A 364 9.69 -19.44 15.23
CA ASP A 364 10.44 -18.87 16.38
C ASP A 364 11.96 -18.75 16.13
N GLU A 365 12.32 -18.46 14.88
CA GLU A 365 13.70 -18.29 14.42
C GLU A 365 14.12 -16.81 14.38
N PRO A 366 15.43 -16.51 14.48
CA PRO A 366 15.92 -15.16 14.27
C PRO A 366 15.74 -14.73 12.80
N LEU A 367 15.39 -13.45 12.62
CA LEU A 367 15.45 -12.81 11.31
C LEU A 367 16.90 -12.41 11.03
N VAL A 368 17.49 -12.99 10.00
CA VAL A 368 18.90 -12.80 9.65
C VAL A 368 19.00 -12.27 8.23
N PHE A 369 19.64 -11.12 8.05
CA PHE A 369 19.83 -10.49 6.75
C PHE A 369 21.19 -10.80 6.15
N THR A 370 21.23 -11.00 4.84
CA THR A 370 22.43 -10.82 4.03
C THR A 370 22.44 -9.37 3.53
N VAL A 371 23.47 -8.62 3.90
CA VAL A 371 23.59 -7.19 3.70
C VAL A 371 24.80 -6.88 2.84
N ARG A 372 24.58 -6.14 1.75
CA ARG A 372 25.63 -5.55 0.93
C ARG A 372 25.89 -4.12 1.38
N ARG A 373 27.12 -3.87 1.85
CA ARG A 373 27.62 -2.54 2.24
C ARG A 373 28.89 -2.24 1.45
N GLY A 374 28.78 -1.36 0.46
CA GLY A 374 29.84 -1.16 -0.54
C GLY A 374 30.16 -2.47 -1.25
N ASN A 375 31.44 -2.87 -1.23
CA ASN A 375 31.90 -4.12 -1.83
C ASN A 375 31.89 -5.32 -0.85
N SER A 376 31.39 -5.13 0.38
CA SER A 376 31.35 -6.20 1.39
C SER A 376 29.94 -6.79 1.55
N ILE A 377 29.87 -8.10 1.68
CA ILE A 377 28.66 -8.83 2.09
C ILE A 377 28.81 -9.22 3.56
N ARG A 378 27.75 -9.04 4.34
CA ARG A 378 27.74 -9.30 5.78
C ARG A 378 26.43 -9.97 6.17
N THR A 379 26.49 -10.76 7.23
CA THR A 379 25.30 -11.30 7.89
C THR A 379 24.93 -10.40 9.06
N VAL A 380 23.65 -10.03 9.16
CA VAL A 380 23.12 -9.19 10.24
C VAL A 380 21.93 -9.89 10.87
N ASP A 381 22.13 -10.41 12.08
CA ASP A 381 21.08 -11.02 12.89
C ASP A 381 20.35 -9.94 13.69
N VAL A 382 19.06 -9.72 13.39
CA VAL A 382 18.24 -8.78 14.16
C VAL A 382 17.53 -9.48 15.33
N GLY A 383 17.60 -10.80 15.47
CA GLY A 383 16.99 -11.62 16.52
C GLY A 383 15.57 -12.11 16.16
N ARG A 384 14.84 -12.66 17.13
CA ARG A 384 13.46 -13.19 16.97
C ARG A 384 12.38 -12.12 16.92
N LEU A 385 11.36 -12.27 16.08
CA LEU A 385 10.32 -11.23 15.87
C LEU A 385 9.22 -11.19 16.94
N GLY A 386 9.21 -12.16 17.85
CA GLY A 386 8.18 -12.38 18.87
C GLY A 386 7.89 -13.87 18.99
N VAL A 387 7.12 -14.27 20.00
CA VAL A 387 6.67 -15.66 20.15
C VAL A 387 5.38 -15.84 19.35
N PRO A 388 5.21 -16.93 18.57
CA PRO A 388 3.93 -17.23 17.93
C PRO A 388 2.78 -17.17 18.93
N LYS A 389 1.67 -16.55 18.55
CA LYS A 389 0.45 -16.61 19.36
C LYS A 389 0.01 -18.08 19.38
N PRO A 390 -0.20 -18.72 20.55
CA PRO A 390 -0.65 -20.11 20.57
C PRO A 390 -1.95 -20.20 19.77
N ALA A 391 -2.03 -21.20 18.89
CA ALA A 391 -3.27 -21.54 18.20
C ALA A 391 -4.38 -21.59 19.27
N MET A 392 -5.48 -20.88 19.04
CA MET A 392 -6.62 -20.96 19.96
C MET A 392 -7.02 -22.42 20.04
N ALA A 393 -6.70 -23.09 21.15
CA ALA A 393 -7.25 -24.39 21.45
C ALA A 393 -8.77 -24.23 21.44
N ASP A 394 -9.46 -25.07 20.67
CA ASP A 394 -10.91 -25.17 20.69
C ASP A 394 -11.37 -25.18 22.15
N LYS A 395 -12.15 -24.16 22.52
CA LYS A 395 -12.77 -24.14 23.85
C LYS A 395 -13.58 -25.42 23.96
N PRO A 396 -13.35 -26.27 24.98
CA PRO A 396 -14.25 -27.40 25.20
C PRO A 396 -15.64 -26.85 25.47
N ALA A 397 -16.64 -27.44 24.82
CA ALA A 397 -18.04 -27.13 24.99
C ALA A 397 -18.37 -27.09 26.49
N GLU A 398 -18.95 -25.97 26.95
CA GLU A 398 -19.35 -25.78 28.34
C GLU A 398 -20.47 -26.80 28.64
N ALA A 399 -20.10 -27.88 29.32
CA ALA A 399 -21.04 -28.87 29.81
C ALA A 399 -21.88 -28.28 30.95
N ASP A 400 -23.19 -28.50 30.82
CA ASP A 400 -24.28 -28.38 31.79
C ASP A 400 -23.88 -28.00 33.23
N LYS A 401 -24.29 -26.80 33.67
CA LYS A 401 -24.34 -26.45 35.09
C LYS A 401 -25.67 -26.94 35.68
N PRO A 402 -25.67 -27.69 36.80
CA PRO A 402 -26.91 -28.15 37.41
C PRO A 402 -27.65 -27.00 38.09
N ALA A 403 -28.98 -27.06 38.00
CA ALA A 403 -29.91 -26.12 38.60
C ALA A 403 -29.63 -25.89 40.10
N LYS A 404 -29.48 -24.62 40.49
CA LYS A 404 -29.45 -24.22 41.91
C LYS A 404 -30.82 -24.45 42.53
N LYS A 405 -30.85 -25.32 43.55
CA LYS A 405 -31.96 -25.48 44.49
C LYS A 405 -32.24 -24.16 45.21
N THR A 406 -33.48 -23.72 45.16
CA THR A 406 -34.11 -22.78 46.09
C THR A 406 -34.10 -23.37 47.50
N VAL A 407 -33.62 -22.59 48.48
CA VAL A 407 -33.95 -22.78 49.90
C VAL A 407 -34.39 -21.43 50.44
N SER A 408 -35.66 -21.41 50.85
CA SER A 408 -36.32 -20.46 51.73
C SER A 408 -35.74 -20.52 53.14
N GLU A 409 -35.59 -19.38 53.82
CA GLU A 409 -36.27 -19.06 55.10
C GLU A 409 -35.67 -17.82 55.78
N GLU A 410 -36.57 -16.88 56.06
CA GLU A 410 -36.75 -16.06 57.26
C GLU A 410 -35.58 -15.87 58.25
N ALA A 411 -35.28 -14.60 58.57
CA ALA A 411 -35.65 -14.02 59.88
C ALA A 411 -35.23 -12.55 60.02
N ARG A 412 -36.24 -11.73 60.40
CA ARG A 412 -36.24 -10.34 60.92
C ARG A 412 -36.21 -9.16 59.96
#